data_AF-A0A8J7UMC8-F1
#
_entry.id   AF-A0A8J7UMC8-F1
#
_cell.length_a   1.000
_cell.length_b   1.000
_cell.length_c   1.000
_cell.angle_alpha   90.00
_cell.angle_beta   90.00
_cell.angle_gamma   90.00
#
_symmetry.space_group_name_H-M   'P 1'
#
loop_
_entity.id
_entity.type
_entity.pdbx_description
1 polymer ?
#
loop_
_entity_poly.entity_id
_entity_poly.type
_entity_poly.pdbx_seq_one_letter_code
_entity_poly.pdbx_strand_id
1 'polypeptide(L)'
;MTSAIPLFGGLPVGPELLIILLVLVLLFGANKIPKLARSTGQAMGEFKKGREEIEEELKEMEDGGEGSTLDDEDDEFDDLETETEKETSA
;
A
#
# COMPACT_ATOMS: atom_id res chain seq x y z
N MET A 1 -30.46 9.02 32.30
CA MET A 1 -29.42 7.97 32.38
C MET A 1 -29.61 7.01 31.22
N THR A 2 -29.15 7.41 30.04
CA THR A 2 -29.03 6.54 28.86
C THR A 2 -27.59 6.74 28.43
N SER A 3 -26.74 5.82 28.88
CA SER A 3 -25.31 5.81 28.58
C SER A 3 -25.11 5.92 27.08
N ALA A 4 -24.30 6.89 26.67
CA ALA A 4 -23.77 6.98 25.33
C ALA A 4 -23.14 5.62 24.97
N ILE A 5 -23.58 5.04 23.86
CA ILE A 5 -22.89 3.91 23.23
C ILE A 5 -21.61 4.52 22.63
N PRO A 6 -20.41 4.18 23.13
CA PRO A 6 -19.19 4.67 22.51
C PRO A 6 -19.07 4.01 21.15
N LEU A 7 -19.44 4.76 20.12
CA LEU A 7 -19.13 4.51 18.72
C LEU A 7 -17.66 4.89 18.45
N PHE A 8 -16.74 4.37 19.27
CA PHE A 8 -15.30 4.44 19.00
C PHE A 8 -14.88 3.10 18.40
N GLY A 9 -15.23 2.94 17.12
CA GLY A 9 -14.59 2.03 16.17
C GLY A 9 -15.01 0.56 16.25
N GLY A 10 -16.11 0.17 15.59
CA GLY A 10 -16.58 -1.23 15.47
C GLY A 10 -15.65 -2.20 14.70
N LEU A 11 -14.36 -1.89 14.60
CA LEU A 11 -13.34 -2.80 14.09
C LEU A 11 -12.58 -3.41 15.27
N PRO A 12 -12.44 -4.73 15.34
CA PRO A 12 -11.60 -5.39 16.33
C PRO A 12 -10.14 -5.06 16.04
N VAL A 13 -9.57 -4.07 16.74
CA VAL A 13 -8.16 -3.66 16.59
C VAL A 13 -7.23 -4.33 17.62
N GLY A 14 -7.77 -5.22 18.46
CA GLY A 14 -7.06 -5.90 19.54
C GLY A 14 -6.92 -7.41 19.36
N PRO A 15 -6.80 -8.18 20.46
CA PRO A 15 -6.72 -9.64 20.44
C PRO A 15 -7.86 -10.34 19.68
N GLU A 16 -9.00 -9.68 19.52
CA GLU A 16 -10.15 -10.15 18.75
C GLU A 16 -9.77 -10.40 17.27
N LEU A 17 -8.87 -9.60 16.69
CA LEU A 17 -8.38 -9.80 15.31
C LEU A 17 -7.61 -11.12 15.20
N LEU A 18 -6.78 -11.46 16.19
CA LEU A 18 -6.07 -12.74 16.23
C LEU A 18 -7.03 -13.93 16.34
N ILE A 19 -8.13 -13.79 17.08
CA ILE A 19 -9.17 -14.84 17.18
C ILE A 19 -9.86 -15.03 15.83
N ILE A 20 -10.22 -13.94 15.14
CA ILE A 20 -10.83 -14.00 13.81
C ILE A 20 -9.85 -14.63 12.81
N LEU A 21 -8.58 -14.22 12.83
CA LEU A 21 -7.54 -14.80 12.00
C LEU A 21 -7.38 -16.31 12.27
N LEU A 22 -7.40 -16.74 13.52
CA LEU A 22 -7.33 -18.14 13.90
C LEU A 22 -8.52 -18.93 13.33
N VAL A 23 -9.74 -18.41 13.43
CA VAL A 23 -10.94 -19.03 12.85
C VAL A 23 -10.80 -19.16 11.33
N LEU A 24 -10.36 -18.10 10.63
CA LEU A 24 -10.13 -18.13 9.18
C LEU A 24 -9.06 -19.17 8.80
N VAL A 25 -7.97 -19.27 9.58
CA VAL A 25 -6.93 -20.27 9.39
C VAL A 25 -7.45 -21.69 9.62
N LEU A 26 -8.37 -21.91 10.55
CA LEU A 26 -8.98 -23.22 10.75
C LEU A 26 -9.93 -23.61 9.60
N LEU A 27 -10.67 -22.65 9.04
CA LEU A 27 -11.59 -22.88 7.92
C LEU A 27 -10.86 -23.13 6.60
N PHE A 28 -9.87 -22.29 6.28
CA PHE A 28 -9.18 -22.31 4.98
C PHE A 28 -7.82 -23.04 5.02
N GLY A 29 -7.21 -23.17 6.20
CA GLY A 29 -5.87 -23.70 6.42
C GLY A 29 -4.79 -22.62 6.39
N ALA A 30 -3.74 -22.78 7.21
CA ALA A 30 -2.63 -21.82 7.35
C ALA A 30 -1.90 -21.53 6.02
N ASN A 31 -1.95 -22.45 5.06
CA ASN A 31 -1.27 -22.32 3.77
C ASN A 31 -2.11 -21.60 2.69
N LYS A 32 -3.42 -21.43 2.87
CA LYS A 32 -4.28 -20.85 1.82
C LYS A 32 -4.09 -19.35 1.68
N ILE A 33 -4.24 -18.60 2.76
CA ILE A 33 -4.05 -17.14 2.77
C ILE A 33 -2.70 -16.71 2.15
N PRO A 34 -1.54 -17.26 2.56
CA PRO A 34 -0.25 -16.87 1.97
C PRO A 34 -0.10 -17.34 0.51
N LYS A 35 -0.69 -18.48 0.13
CA LYS A 35 -0.66 -18.94 -1.26
C LYS A 35 -1.47 -18.02 -2.17
N LEU A 36 -2.66 -17.59 -1.73
CA LEU A 36 -3.50 -16.63 -2.43
C LEU A 36 -2.79 -15.27 -2.55
N ALA A 37 -2.20 -14.78 -1.46
CA ALA A 37 -1.45 -13.53 -1.47
C ALA A 37 -0.28 -13.57 -2.48
N ARG A 38 0.47 -14.68 -2.54
CA ARG A 38 1.56 -14.85 -3.51
C ARG A 38 1.05 -14.87 -4.94
N SER A 39 0.05 -15.68 -5.26
CA SER A 39 -0.47 -15.75 -6.64
C SER A 39 -1.10 -14.44 -7.09
N THR A 40 -1.85 -13.77 -6.21
CA THR A 40 -2.44 -12.45 -6.49
C THR A 40 -1.35 -11.38 -6.63
N GLY A 41 -0.32 -11.42 -5.79
CA GLY A 41 0.81 -10.49 -5.87
C GLY A 41 1.60 -10.65 -7.16
N GLN A 42 1.88 -11.88 -7.59
CA GLN A 42 2.51 -12.15 -8.88
C GLN A 42 1.64 -11.66 -10.04
N ALA A 43 0.34 -11.96 -10.03
CA ALA A 43 -0.57 -11.49 -11.07
C ALA A 43 -0.64 -9.95 -11.12
N MET A 44 -0.69 -9.29 -9.97
CA MET A 44 -0.71 -7.83 -9.89
C MET A 44 0.62 -7.21 -10.35
N GLY A 45 1.75 -7.86 -10.07
CA GLY A 45 3.09 -7.44 -10.51
C GLY A 45 3.24 -7.48 -12.03
N GLU A 46 2.93 -8.63 -12.65
CA GLU A 46 2.94 -8.78 -14.11
C GLU A 46 1.93 -7.83 -14.78
N PHE A 47 0.77 -7.61 -14.16
CA PHE A 47 -0.22 -6.65 -14.65
C PHE A 47 0.29 -5.20 -14.60
N LYS A 48 0.99 -4.81 -13.52
CA LYS A 48 1.59 -3.47 -13.42
C LYS A 48 2.66 -3.28 -14.50
N LYS A 49 3.55 -4.26 -14.66
CA LYS A 49 4.62 -4.22 -15.67
C LYS A 49 4.07 -4.12 -17.10
N GLY A 50 3.08 -4.95 -17.44
CA GLY A 50 2.46 -4.88 -18.76
C GLY A 50 1.73 -3.55 -19.00
N ARG A 51 1.18 -2.92 -17.96
CA ARG A 51 0.57 -1.58 -18.11
C ARG A 51 1.60 -0.49 -18.38
N GLU A 52 2.75 -0.56 -17.73
CA GLU A 52 3.87 0.38 -17.91
C GLU A 52 4.46 0.26 -19.31
N GLU A 53 4.69 -0.96 -19.80
CA GLU A 53 5.13 -1.22 -21.18
C GLU A 53 4.14 -0.65 -22.21
N ILE A 54 2.83 -0.82 -21.99
CA ILE A 54 1.80 -0.25 -22.87
C ILE A 54 1.80 1.29 -22.82
N GLU A 55 2.01 1.88 -21.65
CA GLU A 55 2.07 3.35 -21.50
C GLU A 55 3.30 3.93 -22.20
N GLU A 56 4.45 3.26 -22.10
CA GLU A 56 5.68 3.61 -22.82
C GLU A 56 5.51 3.46 -24.34
N GLU A 57 4.93 2.35 -24.81
CA GLU A 57 4.61 2.14 -26.24
C GLU A 57 3.63 3.21 -26.76
N LEU A 58 2.60 3.56 -25.99
CA LEU A 58 1.65 4.61 -26.37
C LEU A 58 2.32 5.98 -26.42
N LYS A 59 3.23 6.28 -25.48
CA LYS A 59 4.02 7.51 -25.47
C LYS A 59 4.97 7.56 -26.68
N GLU A 60 5.62 6.46 -27.04
CA GLU A 60 6.48 6.37 -28.24
C GLU A 60 5.68 6.51 -29.55
N MET A 61 4.44 5.99 -29.59
CA MET A 61 3.54 6.15 -30.74
C MET A 61 2.97 7.58 -30.85
N GLU A 62 2.75 8.26 -29.73
CA GLU A 62 2.30 9.65 -29.70
C GLU A 62 3.45 10.63 -30.00
N ASP A 63 4.67 10.30 -29.56
CA ASP A 63 5.89 11.11 -29.68
C ASP A 63 6.73 10.79 -30.94
N GLY A 64 6.06 10.62 -32.08
CA GLY A 64 6.70 10.64 -33.40
C GLY A 64 7.27 12.02 -33.79
N GLY A 65 7.47 12.94 -32.83
CA GLY A 65 7.95 14.30 -33.05
C GLY A 65 8.43 14.97 -31.77
N GLU A 66 9.76 14.93 -31.58
CA GLU A 66 10.56 15.74 -30.65
C GLU A 66 10.57 15.30 -29.18
N GLY A 67 11.60 14.51 -28.86
CA GLY A 67 11.82 14.01 -27.50
C GLY A 67 12.00 15.09 -26.44
N SER A 68 11.75 14.69 -25.20
CA SER A 68 12.32 15.33 -24.02
C SER A 68 12.38 14.33 -22.86
N THR A 69 13.56 14.32 -22.23
CA THR A 69 13.80 14.04 -20.82
C THR A 69 12.66 14.52 -19.94
N LEU A 70 12.12 13.62 -19.11
CA LEU A 70 11.47 13.91 -17.82
C LEU A 70 11.81 12.70 -16.93
N ASP A 71 12.89 12.80 -16.15
CA ASP A 71 12.84 13.23 -14.75
C ASP A 71 12.38 12.06 -13.86
N ASP A 72 13.30 11.12 -13.61
CA ASP A 72 13.27 10.29 -12.41
C ASP A 72 13.56 11.20 -11.21
N GLU A 73 12.54 11.91 -10.72
CA GLU A 73 12.51 12.56 -9.42
C GLU A 73 12.38 11.52 -8.29
N ASP A 74 13.31 10.57 -8.23
CA ASP A 74 13.44 9.58 -7.15
C ASP A 74 14.65 9.89 -6.25
N ASP A 75 14.93 11.17 -5.96
CA ASP A 75 16.02 11.59 -5.05
C ASP A 75 15.55 12.57 -3.95
N GLU A 76 14.24 12.66 -3.65
CA GLU A 76 13.72 13.48 -2.54
C GLU A 76 12.96 12.65 -1.50
N PHE A 77 13.67 11.73 -0.83
CA PHE A 77 13.22 11.11 0.42
C PHE A 77 14.33 10.98 1.47
N ASP A 78 15.30 11.91 1.49
CA ASP A 78 16.41 11.92 2.47
C ASP A 78 16.52 13.24 3.24
N ASP A 79 15.40 13.92 3.53
CA ASP A 79 15.39 15.16 4.34
C ASP A 79 14.13 15.32 5.20
N LEU A 80 13.77 14.28 5.99
CA LEU A 80 12.72 14.43 7.00
C LEU A 80 12.98 13.75 8.35
N GLU A 81 14.21 13.74 8.87
CA GLU A 81 14.44 13.46 10.31
C GLU A 81 15.55 14.29 10.97
N THR A 82 15.79 15.51 10.51
CA THR A 82 16.54 16.49 11.32
C THR A 82 15.76 17.78 11.46
N GLU A 83 15.62 18.25 12.70
CA GLU A 83 14.96 19.50 13.14
C GLU A 83 13.47 19.42 13.53
N THR A 84 13.16 18.71 14.62
CA THR A 84 12.22 19.27 15.63
C THR A 84 12.67 18.82 17.03
N GLU A 85 13.88 19.21 17.40
CA GLU A 85 14.16 19.59 18.78
C GLU A 85 14.46 21.10 18.74
N LYS A 86 13.82 21.87 19.62
CA LYS A 86 14.10 23.29 19.95
C LYS A 86 13.23 24.38 19.30
N GLU A 87 11.96 24.39 19.67
CA GLU A 87 11.25 25.63 20.05
C GLU A 87 10.71 25.37 21.47
N THR A 88 11.51 25.65 22.50
CA THR A 88 11.30 26.78 23.43
C THR A 88 9.89 26.77 24.05
N SER A 89 9.73 26.37 25.31
CA SER A 89 9.94 27.24 26.46
C SER A 89 9.35 28.64 26.23
N ALA A 90 8.07 28.76 26.56
CA ALA A 90 7.47 29.95 27.16
C ALA A 90 6.39 29.47 28.15
#